data_AF-A0A815WDN4-F1
#
_entry.id   AF-A0A815WDN4-F1
#
_cell.length_a   1.000
_cell.length_b   1.000
_cell.length_c   1.000
_cell.angle_alpha   90.00
_cell.angle_beta   90.00
_cell.angle_gamma   90.00
#
_symmetry.space_group_name_H-M   'P 1'
#
loop_
_entity.id
_entity.type
_entity.pdbx_description
1 polymer ?
#
loop_
_entity_poly.entity_id
_entity_poly.type
_entity_poly.pdbx_seq_one_letter_code
_entity_poly.pdbx_strand_id
1 'polypeptide(L)'
;MSVVESSAIPTICSTATWSENATTVAGGNGGGDALNQLDNAADLFLDSRNNNVYVADYSNSRIVEWAPGALAGKIVAGGNGNGSASNQLHHPTAVFVDENNNIYIADDGNDRVQKWAKGAMSGQTVIGQHGVGPGNNQFNKCWGLYVDQRGNIYLSDYNNHRVMKWDVGATTGIVVAGGEVIHNLTVNVVRQ
;
A
#
# COMPACT_ATOMS: atom_id res chain seq x y z
N MET A 1 -43.87 41.90 -12.32
CA MET A 1 -42.44 41.63 -12.02
C MET A 1 -42.43 40.50 -10.99
N SER A 2 -42.31 39.25 -11.44
CA SER A 2 -42.33 38.08 -10.56
C SER A 2 -40.90 37.79 -10.09
N VAL A 3 -40.69 37.80 -8.78
CA VAL A 3 -39.44 37.34 -8.19
C VAL A 3 -39.57 35.83 -8.06
N VAL A 4 -38.70 35.10 -8.75
CA VAL A 4 -38.62 33.64 -8.68
C VAL A 4 -37.84 33.31 -7.41
N GLU A 5 -38.46 32.62 -6.46
CA GLU A 5 -37.75 32.11 -5.28
C GLU A 5 -36.70 31.09 -5.72
N SER A 6 -35.46 31.29 -5.25
CA SER A 6 -34.34 30.41 -5.58
C SER A 6 -34.56 29.03 -4.97
N SER A 7 -34.50 27.99 -5.81
CA SER A 7 -34.47 26.60 -5.38
C SER A 7 -33.32 26.38 -4.39
N ALA A 8 -33.65 26.05 -3.14
CA ALA A 8 -32.67 25.67 -2.13
C ALA A 8 -31.88 24.45 -2.63
N ILE A 9 -30.55 24.58 -2.64
CA ILE A 9 -29.63 23.45 -2.85
C ILE A 9 -29.77 22.54 -1.61
N PRO A 10 -30.06 21.23 -1.75
CA PRO A 10 -30.14 20.35 -0.60
C PRO A 10 -28.73 20.11 -0.05
N THR A 11 -28.42 20.71 1.10
CA THR A 11 -27.19 20.44 1.86
C THR A 11 -27.32 19.09 2.54
N ILE A 12 -26.95 18.00 1.86
CA ILE A 12 -26.81 16.69 2.49
C ILE A 12 -25.36 16.55 2.96
N CYS A 13 -25.01 17.25 4.03
CA CYS A 13 -23.78 16.97 4.77
C CYS A 13 -24.20 16.24 6.05
N SER A 14 -24.42 14.93 5.96
CA SER A 14 -24.63 14.11 7.15
C SER A 14 -23.34 14.14 7.96
N THR A 15 -23.36 14.73 9.16
CA THR A 15 -22.22 14.68 10.06
C THR A 15 -22.05 13.24 10.52
N ALA A 16 -21.01 12.56 10.03
CA ALA A 16 -20.62 11.27 10.57
C ALA A 16 -20.37 11.42 12.08
N THR A 17 -21.14 10.70 12.89
CA THR A 17 -20.94 10.65 14.34
C THR A 17 -20.00 9.51 14.65
N TRP A 18 -18.79 9.84 15.10
CA TRP A 18 -17.80 8.86 15.54
C TRP A 18 -18.10 8.43 16.99
N SER A 19 -17.89 7.15 17.30
CA SER A 19 -17.93 6.66 18.68
C SER A 19 -16.86 7.37 19.52
N GLU A 20 -17.19 7.75 20.76
CA GLU A 20 -16.22 8.28 21.71
C GLU A 20 -15.24 7.20 22.23
N ASN A 21 -15.58 5.93 22.04
CA ASN A 21 -14.75 4.79 22.44
C ASN A 21 -14.12 4.11 21.22
N ALA A 22 -12.80 3.92 21.28
CA ALA A 22 -12.06 3.07 20.36
C ALA A 22 -11.92 1.65 20.92
N THR A 23 -11.93 0.66 20.04
CA THR A 23 -11.69 -0.75 20.37
C THR A 23 -10.47 -1.25 19.62
N THR A 24 -9.57 -1.95 20.31
CA THR A 24 -8.46 -2.65 19.65
C THR A 24 -9.00 -3.84 18.86
N VAL A 25 -8.72 -3.90 17.56
CA VAL A 25 -9.14 -4.98 16.66
C VAL A 25 -7.99 -5.85 16.17
N ALA A 26 -6.74 -5.43 16.41
CA ALA A 26 -5.53 -6.19 16.14
C ALA A 26 -4.43 -5.80 17.15
N GLY A 27 -3.70 -6.78 17.68
CA GLY A 27 -2.66 -6.57 18.68
C GLY A 27 -3.20 -6.20 20.08
N GLY A 28 -2.57 -5.23 20.75
CA GLY A 28 -2.98 -4.74 22.07
C GLY A 28 -2.38 -5.48 23.28
N ASN A 29 -1.56 -6.51 23.06
CA ASN A 29 -0.92 -7.30 24.12
C ASN A 29 0.57 -6.95 24.33
N GLY A 30 0.93 -5.67 24.11
CA GLY A 30 2.32 -5.20 24.12
C GLY A 30 3.07 -5.45 22.79
N GLY A 31 4.29 -4.92 22.72
CA GLY A 31 5.20 -5.11 21.59
C GLY A 31 5.89 -6.48 21.65
N GLY A 32 5.94 -7.20 20.52
CA GLY A 32 6.59 -8.51 20.43
C GLY A 32 6.21 -9.29 19.17
N ASP A 33 6.65 -10.55 19.10
CA ASP A 33 6.52 -11.42 17.93
C ASP A 33 5.44 -12.51 18.08
N ALA A 34 4.80 -12.62 19.25
CA ALA A 34 3.66 -13.51 19.42
C ALA A 34 2.50 -13.12 18.48
N LEU A 35 1.64 -14.08 18.12
CA LEU A 35 0.55 -13.82 17.16
C LEU A 35 -0.54 -12.89 17.69
N ASN A 36 -0.58 -12.64 18.99
CA ASN A 36 -1.46 -11.65 19.61
C ASN A 36 -0.75 -10.30 19.87
N GLN A 37 0.50 -10.15 19.40
CA GLN A 37 1.32 -8.96 19.51
C GLN A 37 1.67 -8.42 18.11
N LEU A 38 2.08 -7.16 18.07
CA LEU A 38 2.63 -6.48 16.89
C LEU A 38 3.87 -5.70 17.34
N ASP A 39 4.82 -5.46 16.45
CA ASP A 39 5.99 -4.63 16.72
C ASP A 39 6.23 -3.62 15.60
N ASN A 40 6.11 -2.33 15.96
CA ASN A 40 6.13 -1.19 15.04
C ASN A 40 5.15 -1.31 13.86
N ALA A 41 3.88 -1.66 14.10
CA ALA A 41 2.85 -1.74 13.06
C ALA A 41 2.84 -0.48 12.18
N ALA A 42 3.11 -0.64 10.89
CA ALA A 42 3.39 0.47 9.97
C ALA A 42 2.18 0.93 9.16
N ASP A 43 1.39 -0.03 8.68
CA ASP A 43 0.23 0.21 7.82
C ASP A 43 -0.84 -0.88 8.05
N LEU A 44 -2.07 -0.58 7.63
CA LEU A 44 -3.17 -1.53 7.66
C LEU A 44 -3.99 -1.49 6.38
N PHE A 45 -4.55 -2.64 6.02
CA PHE A 45 -5.59 -2.75 5.02
C PHE A 45 -6.85 -3.37 5.63
N LEU A 46 -7.99 -2.68 5.48
CA LEU A 46 -9.30 -3.18 5.89
C LEU A 46 -9.99 -3.83 4.68
N ASP A 47 -10.17 -5.15 4.74
CA ASP A 47 -10.94 -5.86 3.74
C ASP A 47 -12.44 -5.75 4.02
N SER A 48 -13.12 -4.82 3.35
CA SER A 48 -14.55 -4.59 3.51
C SER A 48 -15.45 -5.78 3.15
N ARG A 49 -14.94 -6.82 2.47
CA ARG A 49 -15.72 -8.00 2.08
C ARG A 49 -15.95 -8.96 3.26
N ASN A 50 -15.04 -8.97 4.23
CA ASN A 50 -15.07 -9.87 5.40
C ASN A 50 -14.75 -9.16 6.73
N ASN A 51 -14.41 -7.88 6.69
CA ASN A 51 -13.94 -7.06 7.81
C ASN A 51 -12.62 -7.52 8.44
N ASN A 52 -11.81 -8.29 7.72
CA ASN A 52 -10.47 -8.65 8.17
C ASN A 52 -9.55 -7.43 8.08
N VAL A 53 -8.65 -7.31 9.05
CA VAL A 53 -7.61 -6.29 9.07
C VAL A 53 -6.28 -6.97 8.80
N TYR A 54 -5.59 -6.50 7.77
CA TYR A 54 -4.22 -6.90 7.46
C TYR A 54 -3.29 -5.83 7.99
N VAL A 55 -2.21 -6.22 8.66
CA VAL A 55 -1.26 -5.28 9.27
C VAL A 55 0.14 -5.60 8.77
N ALA A 56 0.86 -4.55 8.35
CA ALA A 56 2.30 -4.62 8.12
C ALA A 56 3.01 -4.56 9.48
N ASP A 57 3.43 -5.72 9.98
CA ASP A 57 4.13 -5.89 11.25
C ASP A 57 5.64 -5.71 11.01
N TYR A 58 6.04 -4.43 10.96
CA TYR A 58 7.29 -3.93 10.39
C TYR A 58 8.53 -4.62 10.95
N SER A 59 8.72 -4.61 12.27
CA SER A 59 9.93 -5.17 12.90
C SER A 59 9.95 -6.69 12.78
N ASN A 60 8.78 -7.32 12.82
CA ASN A 60 8.63 -8.77 12.73
C ASN A 60 8.71 -9.30 11.28
N SER A 61 8.88 -8.41 10.29
CA SER A 61 9.07 -8.78 8.87
C SER A 61 7.97 -9.71 8.34
N ARG A 62 6.71 -9.38 8.65
CA ARG A 62 5.53 -10.19 8.31
C ARG A 62 4.29 -9.35 8.07
N ILE A 63 3.34 -9.90 7.32
CA ILE A 63 1.97 -9.40 7.23
C ILE A 63 1.07 -10.33 8.03
N VAL A 64 0.25 -9.75 8.91
CA VAL A 64 -0.65 -10.48 9.79
C VAL A 64 -2.10 -10.12 9.48
N GLU A 65 -2.93 -11.12 9.23
CA GLU A 65 -4.38 -11.01 9.05
C GLU A 65 -5.09 -11.27 10.39
N TRP A 66 -6.02 -10.38 10.75
CA TRP A 66 -6.89 -10.50 11.91
C TRP A 66 -8.35 -10.52 11.46
N ALA A 67 -9.05 -11.60 11.77
CA ALA A 67 -10.50 -11.67 11.58
C ALA A 67 -11.23 -10.87 12.68
N PRO A 68 -12.46 -10.40 12.44
CA PRO A 68 -13.25 -9.70 13.46
C PRO A 68 -13.34 -10.49 14.78
N GLY A 69 -12.91 -9.87 15.87
CA GLY A 69 -12.95 -10.47 17.22
C GLY A 69 -11.89 -11.54 17.49
N ALA A 70 -10.93 -11.77 16.57
CA ALA A 70 -9.83 -12.70 16.80
C ALA A 70 -8.93 -12.21 17.96
N LEU A 71 -8.48 -13.15 18.80
CA LEU A 71 -7.55 -12.86 19.90
C LEU A 71 -6.07 -12.91 19.46
N ALA A 72 -5.81 -13.48 18.29
CA ALA A 72 -4.51 -13.58 17.67
C ALA A 72 -4.66 -13.54 16.15
N GLY A 73 -3.67 -12.99 15.48
CA GLY A 73 -3.60 -12.92 14.04
C GLY A 73 -3.02 -14.18 13.39
N LYS A 74 -3.07 -14.21 12.07
CA LYS A 74 -2.52 -15.25 11.22
C LYS A 74 -1.49 -14.62 10.28
N ILE A 75 -0.30 -15.20 10.21
CA ILE A 75 0.71 -14.77 9.23
C ILE A 75 0.23 -15.18 7.84
N VAL A 76 0.15 -14.20 6.93
CA VAL A 76 -0.31 -14.40 5.54
C VAL A 76 0.75 -14.06 4.51
N ALA A 77 1.82 -13.37 4.92
CA ALA A 77 3.04 -13.19 4.14
C ALA A 77 4.26 -12.94 5.05
N GLY A 78 5.45 -13.34 4.59
CA GLY A 78 6.69 -13.22 5.37
C GLY A 78 6.73 -14.14 6.60
N GLY A 79 7.33 -13.67 7.69
CA GLY A 79 7.44 -14.43 8.95
C GLY A 79 8.49 -15.56 8.94
N ASN A 80 9.27 -15.69 7.86
CA ASN A 80 10.37 -16.67 7.73
C ASN A 80 11.74 -16.04 8.05
N GLY A 81 11.76 -15.13 9.02
CA GLY A 81 12.90 -14.26 9.32
C GLY A 81 13.02 -13.06 8.38
N ASN A 82 13.79 -12.08 8.83
CA ASN A 82 14.16 -10.91 8.04
C ASN A 82 15.11 -11.32 6.90
N GLY A 83 14.81 -10.91 5.67
CA GLY A 83 15.66 -11.20 4.52
C GLY A 83 15.01 -10.89 3.17
N SER A 84 15.69 -11.31 2.10
CA SER A 84 15.34 -10.98 0.71
C SER A 84 14.87 -12.18 -0.12
N ALA A 85 14.83 -13.39 0.45
CA ALA A 85 14.26 -14.55 -0.23
C ALA A 85 12.78 -14.32 -0.59
N SER A 86 12.24 -15.11 -1.52
CA SER A 86 10.86 -14.93 -2.00
C SER A 86 9.81 -15.13 -0.90
N ASN A 87 10.10 -15.92 0.13
CA ASN A 87 9.26 -16.14 1.31
C ASN A 87 9.62 -15.25 2.52
N GLN A 88 10.59 -14.34 2.37
CA GLN A 88 11.04 -13.40 3.40
C GLN A 88 10.65 -11.96 3.04
N LEU A 89 10.57 -11.13 4.07
CA LEU A 89 10.40 -9.69 3.96
C LEU A 89 11.48 -9.01 4.81
N HIS A 90 11.69 -7.73 4.60
CA HIS A 90 12.57 -6.87 5.35
C HIS A 90 11.89 -5.51 5.52
N HIS A 91 11.35 -5.28 6.72
CA HIS A 91 10.67 -4.01 7.06
C HIS A 91 9.51 -3.66 6.12
N PRO A 92 8.44 -4.49 6.04
CA PRO A 92 7.29 -4.16 5.23
C PRO A 92 6.61 -2.88 5.75
N THR A 93 6.43 -1.90 4.86
CA THR A 93 5.93 -0.56 5.20
C THR A 93 4.47 -0.35 4.81
N ALA A 94 3.96 -1.09 3.81
CA ALA A 94 2.57 -1.02 3.39
C ALA A 94 2.03 -2.37 2.94
N VAL A 95 0.71 -2.52 3.06
CA VAL A 95 -0.02 -3.70 2.61
C VAL A 95 -1.29 -3.31 1.86
N PHE A 96 -1.57 -4.00 0.75
CA PHE A 96 -2.82 -3.88 0.01
C PHE A 96 -3.32 -5.26 -0.39
N VAL A 97 -4.62 -5.52 -0.27
CA VAL A 97 -5.23 -6.80 -0.69
C VAL A 97 -6.23 -6.55 -1.81
N ASP A 98 -6.03 -7.21 -2.95
CA ASP A 98 -6.92 -7.06 -4.11
C ASP A 98 -8.19 -7.94 -4.01
N GLU A 99 -9.10 -7.78 -4.97
CA GLU A 99 -10.35 -8.53 -5.04
C GLU A 99 -10.15 -10.06 -5.20
N ASN A 100 -8.98 -10.49 -5.66
CA ASN A 100 -8.59 -11.90 -5.77
C ASN A 100 -7.90 -12.42 -4.50
N ASN A 101 -7.77 -11.58 -3.46
CA ASN A 101 -7.01 -11.84 -2.23
C ASN A 101 -5.50 -12.02 -2.47
N ASN A 102 -4.96 -11.41 -3.52
CA ASN A 102 -3.52 -11.24 -3.62
C ASN A 102 -3.10 -10.12 -2.68
N ILE A 103 -2.00 -10.33 -1.97
CA ILE A 103 -1.42 -9.39 -1.01
C ILE A 103 -0.23 -8.72 -1.69
N TYR A 104 -0.29 -7.40 -1.82
CA TYR A 104 0.77 -6.55 -2.33
C TYR A 104 1.44 -5.86 -1.15
N ILE A 105 2.77 -5.87 -1.12
CA ILE A 105 3.56 -5.47 0.04
C ILE A 105 4.68 -4.56 -0.44
N ALA A 106 4.79 -3.38 0.16
CA ALA A 106 5.99 -2.55 0.04
C ALA A 106 7.03 -3.10 1.01
N ASP A 107 8.09 -3.70 0.47
CA ASP A 107 9.15 -4.38 1.20
C ASP A 107 10.40 -3.47 1.25
N ASP A 108 10.34 -2.42 2.08
CA ASP A 108 11.26 -1.27 2.08
C ASP A 108 12.73 -1.69 2.16
N GLY A 109 13.07 -2.57 3.09
CA GLY A 109 14.45 -3.00 3.31
C GLY A 109 15.04 -3.81 2.15
N ASN A 110 14.22 -4.15 1.15
CA ASN A 110 14.62 -4.82 -0.08
C ASN A 110 14.33 -3.98 -1.34
N ASP A 111 13.86 -2.72 -1.20
CA ASP A 111 13.49 -1.82 -2.30
C ASP A 111 12.67 -2.52 -3.40
N ARG A 112 11.63 -3.26 -2.99
CA ARG A 112 10.77 -4.03 -3.91
C ARG A 112 9.31 -4.02 -3.51
N VAL A 113 8.44 -4.29 -4.47
CA VAL A 113 7.04 -4.64 -4.21
C VAL A 113 6.85 -6.14 -4.43
N GLN A 114 6.41 -6.83 -3.39
CA GLN A 114 6.08 -8.26 -3.45
C GLN A 114 4.59 -8.46 -3.66
N LYS A 115 4.21 -9.41 -4.51
CA LYS A 115 2.85 -9.92 -4.64
C LYS A 115 2.80 -11.37 -4.15
N TRP A 116 1.96 -11.65 -3.16
CA TRP A 116 1.67 -13.00 -2.68
C TRP A 116 0.25 -13.39 -3.11
N ALA A 117 0.12 -14.49 -3.84
CA ALA A 117 -1.20 -15.05 -4.10
C ALA A 117 -1.79 -15.62 -2.81
N LYS A 118 -3.14 -15.67 -2.71
CA LYS A 118 -3.81 -16.22 -1.53
C LYS A 118 -3.29 -17.62 -1.19
N GLY A 119 -2.75 -17.79 0.02
CA GLY A 119 -2.22 -19.07 0.50
C GLY A 119 -0.88 -19.50 -0.12
N ALA A 120 -0.23 -18.64 -0.90
CA ALA A 120 1.13 -18.89 -1.37
C ALA A 120 2.11 -18.91 -0.19
N MET A 121 3.16 -19.72 -0.31
CA MET A 121 4.25 -19.78 0.68
C MET A 121 5.38 -18.77 0.40
N SER A 122 5.34 -18.12 -0.77
CA SER A 122 6.33 -17.15 -1.21
C SER A 122 5.68 -16.13 -2.16
N GLY A 123 6.31 -14.96 -2.25
CA GLY A 123 5.93 -13.88 -3.12
C GLY A 123 6.71 -13.82 -4.41
N GLN A 124 6.16 -13.05 -5.34
CA GLN A 124 6.80 -12.67 -6.59
C GLN A 124 7.11 -11.18 -6.56
N THR A 125 8.34 -10.82 -6.94
CA THR A 125 8.71 -9.40 -7.09
C THR A 125 8.04 -8.85 -8.34
N VAL A 126 7.11 -7.91 -8.16
CA VAL A 126 6.39 -7.27 -9.27
C VAL A 126 7.01 -5.94 -9.68
N ILE A 127 7.66 -5.22 -8.75
CA ILE A 127 8.38 -3.96 -9.00
C ILE A 127 9.67 -3.96 -8.16
N GLY A 128 10.76 -3.35 -8.68
CA GLY A 128 12.05 -3.20 -7.96
C GLY A 128 13.22 -4.00 -8.54
N GLN A 129 13.04 -4.67 -9.68
CA GLN A 129 14.08 -5.52 -10.30
C GLN A 129 15.29 -4.73 -10.84
N HIS A 130 15.18 -3.40 -10.99
CA HIS A 130 16.23 -2.53 -11.52
C HIS A 130 16.97 -1.71 -10.43
N GLY A 131 16.72 -2.03 -9.16
CA GLY A 131 17.44 -1.46 -8.02
C GLY A 131 17.07 -0.01 -7.70
N VAL A 132 17.91 0.60 -6.86
CA VAL A 132 17.67 1.91 -6.26
C VAL A 132 18.11 3.05 -7.16
N GLY A 133 17.26 4.07 -7.33
CA GLY A 133 17.61 5.26 -8.11
C GLY A 133 16.39 6.09 -8.53
N PRO A 134 16.62 7.23 -9.22
CA PRO A 134 15.56 8.14 -9.67
C PRO A 134 15.03 7.79 -11.08
N GLY A 135 15.53 6.72 -11.72
CA GLY A 135 15.03 6.28 -13.02
C GLY A 135 13.56 5.86 -12.97
N ASN A 136 12.88 5.83 -14.12
CA ASN A 136 11.47 5.42 -14.18
C ASN A 136 11.26 3.92 -13.91
N ASN A 137 12.31 3.10 -13.95
CA ASN A 137 12.30 1.69 -13.54
C ASN A 137 12.88 1.47 -12.14
N GLN A 138 13.25 2.53 -11.43
CA GLN A 138 13.91 2.49 -10.13
C GLN A 138 13.12 3.32 -9.12
N PHE A 139 13.30 3.05 -7.84
CA PHE A 139 12.81 3.89 -6.75
C PHE A 139 13.74 3.74 -5.56
N ASN A 140 13.58 4.58 -4.54
CA ASN A 140 14.41 4.59 -3.35
C ASN A 140 13.50 4.69 -2.13
N LYS A 141 13.40 3.58 -1.39
CA LYS A 141 12.46 3.34 -0.30
C LYS A 141 11.00 3.36 -0.75
N CYS A 142 10.38 2.19 -0.72
CA CYS A 142 8.94 2.07 -0.91
C CYS A 142 8.22 2.26 0.42
N TRP A 143 7.28 3.21 0.47
CA TRP A 143 6.50 3.47 1.68
C TRP A 143 5.03 3.11 1.47
N GLY A 144 4.19 4.07 1.09
CA GLY A 144 2.79 3.82 0.77
C GLY A 144 2.61 3.08 -0.55
N LEU A 145 1.60 2.19 -0.59
CA LEU A 145 1.26 1.36 -1.74
C LEU A 145 -0.25 1.35 -1.96
N TYR A 146 -0.69 1.48 -3.20
CA TYR A 146 -2.09 1.28 -3.58
C TYR A 146 -2.18 0.55 -4.91
N VAL A 147 -3.17 -0.33 -5.07
CA VAL A 147 -3.44 -1.02 -6.33
C VAL A 147 -4.85 -0.69 -6.79
N ASP A 148 -4.99 -0.17 -8.02
CA ASP A 148 -6.30 0.12 -8.57
C ASP A 148 -7.01 -1.13 -9.10
N GLN A 149 -8.29 -1.00 -9.46
CA GLN A 149 -9.11 -2.11 -9.99
C GLN A 149 -8.57 -2.72 -11.30
N ARG A 150 -7.70 -2.01 -12.01
CA ARG A 150 -7.04 -2.52 -13.23
C ARG A 150 -5.75 -3.27 -12.91
N GLY A 151 -5.32 -3.27 -11.64
CA GLY A 151 -4.08 -3.88 -11.17
C GLY A 151 -2.87 -2.96 -11.29
N ASN A 152 -3.05 -1.68 -11.61
CA ASN A 152 -1.91 -0.75 -11.64
C ASN A 152 -1.47 -0.42 -10.23
N ILE A 153 -0.17 -0.34 -10.02
CA ILE A 153 0.43 -0.13 -8.70
C ILE A 153 0.90 1.31 -8.60
N TYR A 154 0.48 1.99 -7.53
CA TYR A 154 0.92 3.32 -7.13
C TYR A 154 1.81 3.16 -5.91
N LEU A 155 3.00 3.76 -5.97
CA LEU A 155 4.03 3.64 -4.96
C LEU A 155 4.53 5.01 -4.56
N SER A 156 4.63 5.24 -3.26
CA SER A 156 5.39 6.38 -2.73
C SER A 156 6.87 6.05 -2.80
N ASP A 157 7.58 6.70 -3.71
CA ASP A 157 9.03 6.64 -3.88
C ASP A 157 9.66 7.68 -2.94
N TYR A 158 9.81 7.27 -1.68
CA TYR A 158 9.93 8.17 -0.53
C TYR A 158 11.14 9.09 -0.62
N ASN A 159 12.32 8.54 -0.90
CA ASN A 159 13.56 9.32 -0.97
C ASN A 159 13.73 10.09 -2.29
N ASN A 160 12.98 9.74 -3.34
CA ASN A 160 12.97 10.52 -4.57
C ASN A 160 11.82 11.55 -4.61
N HIS A 161 11.08 11.70 -3.52
CA HIS A 161 10.05 12.73 -3.33
C HIS A 161 8.96 12.73 -4.42
N ARG A 162 8.54 11.55 -4.84
CA ARG A 162 7.57 11.37 -5.92
C ARG A 162 6.64 10.19 -5.66
N VAL A 163 5.50 10.19 -6.34
CA VAL A 163 4.59 9.05 -6.44
C VAL A 163 4.69 8.53 -7.86
N MET A 164 4.92 7.23 -7.99
CA MET A 164 5.01 6.58 -9.28
C MET A 164 3.89 5.58 -9.46
N LYS A 165 3.47 5.40 -10.71
CA LYS A 165 2.49 4.41 -11.15
C LYS A 165 3.14 3.45 -12.14
N TRP A 166 2.91 2.16 -11.94
CA TRP A 166 3.22 1.11 -12.93
C TRP A 166 1.93 0.48 -13.42
N ASP A 167 1.81 0.37 -14.74
CA ASP A 167 0.76 -0.45 -15.35
C ASP A 167 1.07 -1.94 -15.18
N VAL A 168 0.05 -2.79 -15.28
CA VAL A 168 0.20 -4.24 -15.16
C VAL A 168 1.25 -4.76 -16.15
N GLY A 169 2.29 -5.41 -15.63
CA GLY A 169 3.38 -5.99 -16.42
C GLY A 169 4.41 -4.99 -16.95
N ALA A 170 4.28 -3.70 -16.62
CA ALA A 170 5.25 -2.70 -17.03
C ALA A 170 6.58 -2.86 -16.28
N THR A 171 7.70 -2.73 -16.99
CA THR A 171 9.05 -2.70 -16.41
C THR A 171 9.50 -1.29 -16.01
N THR A 172 8.75 -0.27 -16.44
CA THR A 172 8.96 1.15 -16.11
C THR A 172 7.65 1.74 -15.61
N GLY A 173 7.75 2.69 -14.70
CA GLY A 173 6.65 3.47 -14.17
C GLY A 173 6.63 4.87 -14.75
N ILE A 174 5.63 5.63 -14.34
CA ILE A 174 5.47 7.06 -14.63
C ILE A 174 5.31 7.82 -13.32
N VAL A 175 5.88 9.02 -13.25
CA VAL A 175 5.65 9.92 -12.11
C VAL A 175 4.25 10.50 -12.24
N VAL A 176 3.40 10.31 -11.23
CA VAL A 176 2.01 10.81 -11.21
C VAL A 176 1.80 11.96 -10.22
N ALA A 177 2.73 12.16 -9.28
CA ALA A 177 2.76 13.33 -8.40
C ALA A 177 4.18 13.55 -7.84
N GLY A 178 4.54 14.80 -7.53
CA GLY A 178 5.85 15.15 -6.98
C GLY A 178 7.01 14.98 -7.98
N GLY A 179 8.24 15.01 -7.47
CA GLY A 179 9.49 14.93 -8.23
C GLY A 179 9.96 16.26 -8.85
N GLU A 180 11.23 16.29 -9.28
CA GLU A 180 11.72 17.34 -10.18
C GLU A 180 11.14 17.09 -11.58
N VAL A 181 10.30 18.03 -12.03
CA VAL A 181 9.76 18.03 -13.39
C VAL A 181 10.89 18.37 -14.36
N ILE A 182 11.66 17.38 -14.83
CA ILE A 182 12.54 17.57 -16.00
C ILE A 182 11.68 17.39 -17.25
N HIS A 183 10.76 18.32 -17.52
CA HIS A 183 10.14 18.41 -18.83
C HIS A 183 11.13 19.05 -19.80
N ASN A 184 11.92 18.23 -20.50
CA ASN A 184 12.41 18.64 -21.82
C ASN A 184 11.22 18.68 -22.77
N LEU A 185 10.52 19.82 -22.77
CA LEU A 185 9.48 20.14 -23.74
C LEU A 185 10.15 20.21 -25.12
N THR A 186 10.15 19.10 -25.86
CA THR A 186 10.56 19.12 -27.27
C THR A 186 9.39 19.68 -28.06
N VAL A 187 9.32 21.02 -28.17
CA VAL A 187 8.40 21.66 -29.12
C VAL A 187 8.96 21.44 -30.52
N ASN A 188 8.43 20.44 -31.23
CA ASN A 188 8.64 20.33 -32.67
C ASN A 188 7.84 21.45 -33.33
N VAL A 189 8.44 22.63 -33.47
CA VAL A 189 7.91 23.67 -34.35
C VAL A 189 8.08 23.18 -35.78
N VAL A 190 7.04 22.61 -36.36
CA VAL A 190 6.95 22.44 -37.82
C VAL A 190 6.65 23.83 -38.38
N ARG A 191 7.66 24.51 -38.92
CA ARG A 191 7.43 25.70 -39.76
C ARG A 191 6.95 25.20 -41.12
N GLN A 192 5.81 25.73 -41.57
CA GLN A 192 5.33 25.60 -42.96
C GLN A 192 6.27 26.34 -43.91
#